data_AF-A0A940TYN1-F1
#
_entry.id   AF-A0A940TYN1-F1
#
_cell.length_a   1.000
_cell.length_b   1.000
_cell.length_c   1.000
_cell.angle_alpha   90.00
_cell.angle_beta   90.00
_cell.angle_gamma   90.00
#
_symmetry.space_group_name_H-M   'P 1'
#
loop_
_entity.id
_entity.type
_entity.pdbx_description
1 polymer ?
#
loop_
_entity_poly.entity_id
_entity_poly.type
_entity_poly.pdbx_seq_one_letter_code
_entity_poly.pdbx_strand_id
1 'polypeptide(L)'
;MPMTATVNFPGLRRITPTKLKLRTPVPSDIEIAQEAELKPITQIAEEVGLLPEELELHGSHMAKVRLNVLERLVDVPDGKYIDVTAITPTPLGEGKSTTMMGLSQALGAVLGKRVFTCIRQPSQGPTFGIKGGAAGGGYSQVVPMEDFNLHLTGDIHAITAANNLLAAAIDARIFHESKQPDDEKLFNALCPAGKDGSRRFSPSMLRRLKRLGIDKTNPN
;
A
#
# COMPACT_ATOMS: atom_id res chain seq x y z
N MET A 1 21.76 17.36 29.29
CA MET A 1 20.50 16.86 29.88
C MET A 1 20.30 15.41 29.45
N PRO A 2 20.12 14.46 30.37
CA PRO A 2 19.93 13.07 29.99
C PRO A 2 18.57 12.89 29.30
N MET A 3 18.58 12.23 28.14
CA MET A 3 17.39 11.84 27.39
C MET A 3 16.66 10.72 28.14
N THR A 4 15.84 11.06 29.13
CA THR A 4 14.94 10.11 29.80
C THR A 4 13.50 10.43 29.43
N ALA A 5 13.09 9.92 28.28
CA ALA A 5 11.67 9.72 27.95
C ALA A 5 11.55 8.49 27.04
N THR A 6 12.04 7.34 27.51
CA THR A 6 11.46 6.08 27.07
C THR A 6 10.07 6.01 27.69
N VAL A 7 9.09 6.57 26.98
CA VAL A 7 7.70 6.22 27.19
C VAL A 7 7.64 4.71 27.08
N ASN A 8 7.39 4.02 28.20
CA ASN A 8 7.25 2.56 28.25
C ASN A 8 5.97 2.19 27.50
N PHE A 9 6.11 2.06 26.19
CA PHE A 9 5.05 1.61 25.32
C PHE A 9 4.94 0.07 25.44
N PRO A 10 3.75 -0.49 25.66
CA PRO A 10 3.57 -1.94 25.69
C PRO A 10 4.09 -2.57 24.38
N GLY A 11 4.85 -3.67 24.51
CA GLY A 11 5.40 -4.42 23.38
C GLY A 11 6.69 -3.88 22.78
N LEU A 12 7.20 -2.75 23.28
CA LEU A 12 8.26 -2.04 22.60
C LEU A 12 9.65 -2.53 23.04
N ARG A 13 10.44 -3.05 22.10
CA ARG A 13 11.75 -3.67 22.37
C ARG A 13 12.94 -2.91 21.80
N ARG A 14 14.14 -3.33 22.17
CA ARG A 14 15.39 -2.81 21.62
C ARG A 14 15.57 -3.35 20.20
N ILE A 15 15.63 -2.45 19.22
CA ILE A 15 15.98 -2.78 17.84
C ILE A 15 17.42 -3.30 17.81
N THR A 16 17.63 -4.46 17.17
CA THR A 16 18.96 -5.07 17.04
C THR A 16 19.37 -5.08 15.57
N PRO A 17 20.14 -4.10 15.06
CA PRO A 17 20.43 -4.02 13.63
C PRO A 17 21.15 -5.27 13.11
N THR A 18 20.77 -5.75 11.92
CA THR A 18 21.53 -6.79 11.21
C THR A 18 22.86 -6.19 10.73
N LYS A 19 23.97 -6.89 10.98
CA LYS A 19 25.29 -6.43 10.54
C LYS A 19 25.46 -6.63 9.04
N LEU A 20 25.90 -5.58 8.34
CA LEU A 20 26.23 -5.65 6.92
C LEU A 20 27.56 -6.39 6.71
N LYS A 21 27.59 -7.27 5.70
CA LYS A 21 28.80 -7.95 5.22
C LYS A 21 29.31 -7.23 3.98
N LEU A 22 30.19 -6.25 4.19
CA LEU A 22 30.71 -5.42 3.11
C LEU A 22 31.77 -6.17 2.29
N ARG A 23 31.71 -6.02 0.97
CA ARG A 23 32.64 -6.62 -0.01
C ARG A 23 33.25 -5.55 -0.90
N THR A 24 34.44 -5.84 -1.44
CA THR A 24 35.14 -4.97 -2.39
C THR A 24 35.80 -5.83 -3.47
N PRO A 25 35.52 -5.63 -4.78
CA PRO A 25 34.55 -4.65 -5.32
C PRO A 25 33.12 -4.90 -4.86
N VAL A 26 32.28 -3.85 -4.86
CA VAL A 26 30.87 -3.94 -4.46
C VAL A 26 30.15 -4.88 -5.44
N PRO A 27 29.49 -5.96 -4.97
CA PRO A 27 28.74 -6.86 -5.85
C PRO A 27 27.52 -6.18 -6.47
N SER A 28 26.83 -6.89 -7.36
CA SER A 28 25.54 -6.42 -7.88
C SER A 28 24.46 -6.35 -6.78
N ASP A 29 23.46 -5.49 -6.96
CA ASP A 29 22.39 -5.27 -5.98
C ASP A 29 21.66 -6.59 -5.60
N ILE A 30 21.43 -7.45 -6.60
CA ILE A 30 20.76 -8.75 -6.40
C ILE A 30 21.61 -9.73 -5.58
N GLU A 31 22.93 -9.76 -5.80
CA GLU A 31 23.84 -10.61 -5.01
C GLU A 31 23.84 -10.15 -3.54
N ILE A 32 23.90 -8.82 -3.31
CA ILE A 32 23.82 -8.27 -1.95
C ILE A 32 22.47 -8.61 -1.31
N ALA A 33 21.38 -8.58 -2.07
CA ALA A 33 20.04 -8.90 -1.57
C ALA A 33 19.89 -10.38 -1.20
N GLN A 34 20.47 -11.29 -2.00
CA GLN A 34 20.40 -12.74 -1.77
C GLN A 34 21.33 -13.19 -0.63
N GLU A 35 22.45 -12.52 -0.41
CA GLU A 35 23.35 -12.78 0.72
C GLU A 35 22.84 -12.21 2.06
N ALA A 36 21.79 -11.38 2.03
CA ALA A 36 21.29 -10.69 3.20
C ALA A 36 20.65 -11.67 4.21
N GLU A 37 21.05 -11.54 5.47
CA GLU A 37 20.40 -12.27 6.57
C GLU A 37 19.11 -11.56 6.96
N LEU A 38 17.99 -12.09 6.47
CA LEU A 38 16.67 -11.54 6.74
C LEU A 38 16.20 -11.95 8.14
N LYS A 39 15.75 -10.95 8.90
CA LYS A 39 15.00 -11.23 10.12
C LYS A 39 13.58 -11.68 9.77
N PRO A 40 13.00 -12.62 10.51
CA PRO A 40 11.56 -12.87 10.44
C PRO A 40 10.79 -11.57 10.65
N ILE A 41 9.74 -11.35 9.85
CA ILE A 41 8.95 -10.11 9.93
C ILE A 41 8.28 -9.95 11.29
N THR A 42 7.95 -11.06 11.95
CA THR A 42 7.40 -11.09 13.32
C THR A 42 8.39 -10.51 14.33
N GLN A 43 9.69 -10.78 14.17
CA GLN A 43 10.73 -10.19 15.02
C GLN A 43 10.83 -8.68 14.77
N ILE A 44 10.78 -8.23 13.52
CA ILE A 44 10.81 -6.80 13.19
C ILE A 44 9.59 -6.10 13.79
N ALA A 45 8.40 -6.67 13.62
CA ALA A 45 7.14 -6.17 14.15
C ALA A 45 7.18 -6.02 15.68
N GLU A 46 7.72 -7.03 16.37
CA GLU A 46 7.92 -7.00 17.82
C GLU A 46 8.93 -5.93 18.26
N GLU A 47 10.06 -5.78 17.54
CA GLU A 47 11.06 -4.74 17.81
C GLU A 47 10.48 -3.32 17.71
N VAL A 48 9.43 -3.13 16.91
CA VAL A 48 8.77 -1.82 16.73
C VAL A 48 7.46 -1.66 17.52
N GLY A 49 7.04 -2.67 18.28
CA GLY A 49 5.86 -2.58 19.17
C GLY A 49 4.51 -2.90 18.51
N LEU A 50 4.52 -3.65 17.41
CA LEU A 50 3.32 -4.26 16.83
C LEU A 50 3.01 -5.59 17.52
N LEU A 51 1.72 -5.86 17.72
CA LEU A 51 1.25 -7.10 18.36
C LEU A 51 1.04 -8.20 17.31
N PRO A 52 1.22 -9.49 17.65
CA PRO A 52 1.03 -10.59 16.71
C PRO A 52 -0.36 -10.61 16.04
N GLU A 53 -1.41 -10.27 16.77
CA GLU A 53 -2.80 -10.21 16.29
C GLU A 53 -3.08 -9.05 15.32
N GLU A 54 -2.14 -8.11 15.19
CA GLU A 54 -2.21 -6.97 14.26
C GLU A 54 -1.51 -7.29 12.92
N LEU A 55 -0.90 -8.46 12.80
CA LEU A 55 -0.18 -8.88 11.61
C LEU A 55 -0.98 -9.90 10.81
N GLU A 56 -0.93 -9.75 9.50
CA GLU A 56 -1.31 -10.77 8.54
C GLU A 56 -0.07 -11.16 7.75
N LEU A 57 0.45 -12.36 8.01
CA LEU A 57 1.74 -12.80 7.48
C LEU A 57 1.64 -13.20 6.01
N HIS A 58 2.63 -12.77 5.23
CA HIS A 58 2.86 -13.18 3.84
C HIS A 58 4.25 -13.81 3.75
N GLY A 59 4.30 -15.12 4.00
CA GLY A 59 5.56 -15.83 4.20
C GLY A 59 6.25 -15.40 5.50
N SER A 60 7.57 -15.59 5.59
CA SER A 60 8.35 -15.34 6.82
C SER A 60 8.89 -13.92 6.94
N HIS A 61 8.96 -13.17 5.84
CA HIS A 61 9.68 -11.88 5.76
C HIS A 61 8.79 -10.70 5.36
N MET A 62 7.49 -10.91 5.16
CA MET A 62 6.54 -9.84 4.84
C MET A 62 5.25 -10.03 5.63
N ALA A 63 4.58 -8.92 5.94
CA ALA A 63 3.29 -8.93 6.60
C ALA A 63 2.51 -7.66 6.21
N LYS A 64 1.19 -7.75 6.23
CA LYS A 64 0.30 -6.59 6.29
C LYS A 64 0.04 -6.24 7.76
N VAL A 65 -0.08 -4.95 8.04
CA VAL A 65 -0.50 -4.45 9.35
C VAL A 65 -1.99 -4.12 9.28
N ARG A 66 -2.77 -4.69 10.20
CA ARG A 66 -4.21 -4.46 10.30
C ARG A 66 -4.49 -3.03 10.78
N LEU A 67 -5.52 -2.41 10.23
CA LEU A 67 -5.85 -1.00 10.51
C LEU A 67 -6.32 -0.75 11.94
N ASN A 68 -6.80 -1.78 12.66
CA ASN A 68 -7.19 -1.67 14.07
C ASN A 68 -6.03 -1.25 14.99
N VAL A 69 -4.77 -1.37 14.54
CA VAL A 69 -3.61 -0.81 15.25
C VAL A 69 -3.79 0.69 15.53
N LEU A 70 -4.45 1.44 14.64
CA LEU A 70 -4.67 2.88 14.80
C LEU A 70 -5.56 3.20 16.01
N GLU A 71 -6.51 2.32 16.34
CA GLU A 71 -7.37 2.47 17.51
C GLU A 71 -6.56 2.31 18.81
N ARG A 72 -5.62 1.37 18.83
CA ARG A 72 -4.71 1.16 19.97
C ARG A 72 -3.69 2.30 20.11
N LEU A 73 -3.24 2.86 18.99
CA LEU A 73 -2.20 3.89 18.96
C LEU A 73 -2.76 5.32 19.03
N VAL A 74 -4.06 5.52 19.27
CA VAL A 74 -4.70 6.84 19.23
C VAL A 74 -4.08 7.88 20.18
N ASP A 75 -3.62 7.45 21.36
CA ASP A 75 -3.01 8.32 22.36
C ASP A 75 -1.48 8.45 22.20
N VAL A 76 -0.91 7.85 21.15
CA VAL A 76 0.53 7.92 20.86
C VAL A 76 0.83 9.19 20.08
N PRO A 77 1.74 10.05 20.56
CA PRO A 77 2.12 11.23 19.81
C PRO A 77 2.82 10.85 18.51
N ASP A 78 2.51 11.57 17.44
CA ASP A 78 3.15 11.39 16.15
C ASP A 78 4.67 11.55 16.22
N GLY A 79 5.35 10.73 15.41
CA GLY A 79 6.79 10.83 15.20
C GLY A 79 7.21 12.07 14.42
N LYS A 80 8.52 12.22 14.20
CA LYS A 80 9.04 13.23 13.28
C LYS A 80 8.90 12.74 11.84
N TYR A 81 8.29 13.55 10.99
CA TYR A 81 8.17 13.29 9.56
C TYR A 81 9.36 13.89 8.82
N ILE A 82 10.06 13.07 8.03
CA ILE A 82 11.21 13.48 7.21
C ILE A 82 10.90 13.11 5.77
N ASP A 83 10.76 14.11 4.90
CA ASP A 83 10.58 13.92 3.47
C ASP A 83 11.92 13.95 2.74
N VAL A 84 12.16 12.97 1.86
CA VAL A 84 13.37 12.86 1.06
C VAL A 84 13.02 13.15 -0.40
N THR A 85 13.44 14.32 -0.86
CA THR A 85 13.25 14.77 -2.24
C THR A 85 14.56 14.77 -3.02
N ALA A 86 14.48 14.99 -4.33
CA ALA A 86 15.62 15.12 -5.22
C ALA A 86 15.40 16.25 -6.23
N ILE A 87 16.48 16.66 -6.88
CA ILE A 87 16.42 17.55 -8.04
C ILE A 87 15.68 16.89 -9.22
N THR A 88 15.47 17.66 -10.29
CA THR A 88 14.91 17.13 -11.55
C THR A 88 15.74 15.93 -12.04
N PRO A 89 15.10 14.79 -12.38
CA PRO A 89 15.81 13.60 -12.80
C PRO A 89 16.70 13.81 -14.02
N THR A 90 17.86 13.17 -13.99
CA THR A 90 18.89 13.16 -15.03
C THR A 90 19.20 11.72 -15.44
N PRO A 91 19.77 11.48 -16.64
CA PRO A 91 20.12 10.13 -17.08
C PRO A 91 21.14 9.41 -16.18
N LEU A 92 21.90 10.14 -15.35
CA LEU A 92 22.92 9.57 -14.45
C LEU A 92 22.33 8.92 -13.20
N GLY A 93 21.07 9.26 -12.86
CA GLY A 93 20.40 8.78 -11.65
C GLY A 93 20.87 9.48 -10.37
N GLU A 94 19.92 9.85 -9.52
CA GLU A 94 20.19 10.68 -8.34
C GLU A 94 20.33 9.86 -7.04
N GLY A 95 20.00 8.56 -7.08
CA GLY A 95 20.11 7.70 -5.90
C GLY A 95 19.12 8.00 -4.77
N LYS A 96 18.02 8.70 -5.04
CA LYS A 96 17.04 9.13 -4.00
C LYS A 96 16.61 8.00 -3.06
N SER A 97 16.22 6.84 -3.61
CA SER A 97 15.79 5.70 -2.79
C SER A 97 16.94 5.13 -1.96
N THR A 98 18.14 5.04 -2.53
CA THR A 98 19.36 4.61 -1.85
C THR A 98 19.68 5.53 -0.67
N THR A 99 19.62 6.86 -0.87
CA THR A 99 19.85 7.86 0.19
C THR A 99 18.81 7.77 1.30
N MET A 100 17.53 7.60 0.95
CA MET A 100 16.44 7.44 1.91
C MET A 100 16.61 6.19 2.79
N MET A 101 17.02 5.06 2.20
CA MET A 101 17.33 3.83 2.95
C MET A 101 18.56 4.00 3.83
N GLY A 102 19.65 4.56 3.29
CA GLY A 102 20.88 4.82 4.04
C GLY A 102 20.67 5.77 5.21
N LEU A 103 19.83 6.81 5.05
CA LEU A 103 19.45 7.71 6.14
C LEU A 103 18.74 6.97 7.27
N SER A 104 17.81 6.09 6.93
CA SER A 104 17.08 5.29 7.92
C SER A 104 17.98 4.27 8.61
N GLN A 105 18.88 3.63 7.87
CA GLN A 105 19.91 2.75 8.44
C GLN A 105 20.83 3.52 9.40
N ALA A 106 21.26 4.75 9.07
CA ALA A 106 22.08 5.57 9.95
C ALA A 106 21.33 6.00 11.23
N LEU A 107 20.10 6.50 11.08
CA LEU A 107 19.25 6.88 12.22
C LEU A 107 18.99 5.69 13.14
N GLY A 108 18.66 4.53 12.56
CA GLY A 108 18.34 3.30 13.28
C GLY A 108 19.56 2.65 13.92
N ALA A 109 20.49 2.20 13.08
CA ALA A 109 21.58 1.34 13.51
C ALA A 109 22.75 2.09 14.16
N VAL A 110 23.03 3.32 13.76
CA VAL A 110 24.16 4.11 14.28
C VAL A 110 23.72 5.03 15.41
N LEU A 111 22.58 5.70 15.25
CA LEU A 111 22.10 6.68 16.24
C LEU A 111 21.06 6.14 17.23
N GLY A 112 20.66 4.87 17.08
CA GLY A 112 19.72 4.21 17.99
C GLY A 112 18.32 4.83 18.02
N LYS A 113 17.91 5.51 16.94
CA LYS A 113 16.56 6.08 16.80
C LYS A 113 15.60 5.03 16.25
N ARG A 114 14.32 5.18 16.57
CA ARG A 114 13.27 4.40 15.90
C ARG A 114 12.86 5.13 14.65
N VAL A 115 12.92 4.43 13.52
CA VAL A 115 12.69 5.00 12.21
C VAL A 115 12.02 3.96 11.33
N PHE A 116 11.04 4.41 10.56
CA PHE A 116 10.39 3.63 9.53
C PHE A 116 10.61 4.31 8.20
N THR A 117 10.93 3.51 7.19
CA THR A 117 11.02 4.01 5.82
C THR A 117 9.74 3.65 5.08
N CYS A 118 8.99 4.66 4.67
CA CYS A 118 7.78 4.47 3.87
C CYS A 118 8.10 4.71 2.41
N ILE A 119 7.87 3.70 1.56
CA ILE A 119 8.15 3.77 0.12
C ILE A 119 6.96 3.29 -0.71
N ARG A 120 6.94 3.66 -1.98
CA ARG A 120 5.94 3.18 -2.94
C ARG A 120 6.31 1.80 -3.45
N GLN A 121 5.33 0.92 -3.56
CA GLN A 121 5.48 -0.31 -4.32
C GLN A 121 5.77 0.02 -5.80
N PRO A 122 6.80 -0.58 -6.42
CA PRO A 122 7.05 -0.42 -7.84
C PRO A 122 5.98 -1.12 -8.68
N SER A 123 5.74 -0.60 -9.88
CA SER A 123 4.97 -1.33 -10.89
C SER A 123 5.76 -2.55 -11.36
N GLN A 124 5.06 -3.65 -11.62
CA GLN A 124 5.65 -4.88 -12.14
C GLN A 124 6.15 -4.73 -13.60
N GLY A 125 5.50 -3.87 -14.39
CA GLY A 125 5.81 -3.71 -15.82
C GLY A 125 7.28 -3.34 -16.09
N PRO A 126 7.83 -2.30 -15.44
CA PRO A 126 9.23 -1.92 -15.58
C PRO A 126 10.24 -3.04 -15.26
N THR A 127 9.91 -3.98 -14.37
CA THR A 127 10.78 -5.13 -14.01
C THR A 127 11.10 -6.01 -15.22
N PHE A 128 10.20 -6.10 -16.19
CA PHE A 128 10.41 -6.86 -17.44
C PHE A 128 10.97 -6.01 -18.59
N GLY A 129 11.30 -4.74 -18.32
CA GLY A 129 11.89 -3.80 -19.27
C GLY A 129 13.34 -3.47 -18.94
N ILE A 130 13.74 -2.23 -19.23
CA ILE A 130 15.14 -1.76 -19.08
C ILE A 130 15.45 -1.33 -17.63
N LYS A 131 14.43 -1.11 -16.79
CA LYS A 131 14.61 -0.47 -15.50
C LYS A 131 14.76 -1.49 -14.37
N GLY A 132 15.97 -1.55 -13.79
CA GLY A 132 16.24 -2.29 -12.55
C GLY A 132 15.43 -1.77 -11.34
N GLY A 133 15.30 -2.61 -10.33
CA GLY A 133 14.36 -2.48 -9.21
C GLY A 133 14.42 -1.17 -8.43
N ALA A 134 13.27 -0.71 -7.93
CA ALA A 134 13.12 0.58 -7.24
C ALA A 134 13.42 0.53 -5.73
N ALA A 135 14.04 -0.55 -5.24
CA ALA A 135 14.16 -0.87 -3.82
C ALA A 135 15.33 -0.17 -3.11
N GLY A 136 16.12 0.65 -3.81
CA GLY A 136 17.39 1.21 -3.31
C GLY A 136 18.55 0.72 -4.17
N GLY A 137 19.75 0.63 -3.58
CA GLY A 137 20.94 0.10 -4.27
C GLY A 137 22.12 -0.13 -3.33
N GLY A 138 23.02 -1.01 -3.72
CA GLY A 138 24.13 -1.48 -2.89
C GLY A 138 23.66 -2.04 -1.55
N TYR A 139 24.30 -1.62 -0.47
CA TYR A 139 23.96 -2.03 0.89
C TYR A 139 22.77 -1.27 1.52
N SER A 140 22.16 -0.35 0.78
CA SER A 140 21.02 0.46 1.21
C SER A 140 19.80 0.17 0.34
N GLN A 141 19.17 -0.98 0.63
CA GLN A 141 18.05 -1.52 -0.14
C GLN A 141 16.99 -2.16 0.76
N VAL A 142 15.76 -2.25 0.23
CA VAL A 142 14.67 -3.05 0.81
C VAL A 142 14.75 -4.48 0.29
N VAL A 143 14.56 -5.44 1.18
CA VAL A 143 14.60 -6.88 0.91
C VAL A 143 13.39 -7.55 1.57
N PRO A 144 12.85 -8.65 1.02
CA PRO A 144 13.30 -9.39 -0.18
C PRO A 144 13.00 -8.66 -1.51
N MET A 145 14.03 -8.48 -2.34
CA MET A 145 13.95 -7.66 -3.57
C MET A 145 13.05 -8.28 -4.65
N GLU A 146 13.05 -9.62 -4.76
CA GLU A 146 12.29 -10.35 -5.76
C GLU A 146 10.77 -10.19 -5.53
N ASP A 147 10.31 -10.45 -4.31
CA ASP A 147 8.92 -10.22 -3.91
C ASP A 147 8.51 -8.77 -4.10
N PHE A 148 9.39 -7.83 -3.74
CA PHE A 148 9.14 -6.39 -3.84
C PHE A 148 8.92 -5.90 -5.27
N ASN A 149 9.63 -6.46 -6.24
CA ASN A 149 9.52 -6.06 -7.66
C ASN A 149 8.47 -6.84 -8.46
N LEU A 150 7.88 -7.90 -7.88
CA LEU A 150 6.88 -8.74 -8.53
C LEU A 150 5.50 -8.53 -7.90
N HIS A 151 4.98 -9.55 -7.21
CA HIS A 151 3.60 -9.55 -6.74
C HIS A 151 3.45 -8.89 -5.37
N LEU A 152 4.53 -8.77 -4.59
CA LEU A 152 4.55 -8.35 -3.20
C LEU A 152 3.42 -9.04 -2.43
N THR A 153 2.43 -8.28 -1.95
CA THR A 153 1.27 -8.80 -1.20
C THR A 153 -0.03 -8.73 -2.01
N GLY A 154 0.05 -8.50 -3.32
CA GLY A 154 -1.10 -8.48 -4.24
C GLY A 154 -1.85 -7.16 -4.34
N ASP A 155 -1.31 -6.06 -3.80
CA ASP A 155 -2.01 -4.76 -3.76
C ASP A 155 -2.36 -4.22 -5.16
N ILE A 156 -1.40 -4.27 -6.09
CA ILE A 156 -1.63 -3.87 -7.49
C ILE A 156 -2.66 -4.78 -8.17
N HIS A 157 -2.70 -6.06 -7.83
CA HIS A 157 -3.71 -6.99 -8.37
C HIS A 157 -5.11 -6.63 -7.87
N ALA A 158 -5.25 -6.29 -6.59
CA ALA A 158 -6.51 -5.83 -6.03
C ALA A 158 -7.00 -4.53 -6.68
N ILE A 159 -6.09 -3.56 -6.89
CA ILE A 159 -6.38 -2.31 -7.63
C ILE A 159 -6.83 -2.62 -9.06
N THR A 160 -6.12 -3.51 -9.75
CA THR A 160 -6.44 -3.93 -11.12
C THR A 160 -7.82 -4.59 -11.19
N ALA A 161 -8.13 -5.50 -10.28
CA ALA A 161 -9.42 -6.16 -10.22
C ALA A 161 -10.56 -5.18 -9.96
N ALA A 162 -10.39 -4.24 -9.02
CA ALA A 162 -11.39 -3.21 -8.72
C ALA A 162 -11.62 -2.27 -9.92
N ASN A 163 -10.53 -1.82 -10.57
CA ASN A 163 -10.60 -0.97 -11.76
C ASN A 163 -11.32 -1.67 -12.92
N ASN A 164 -10.95 -2.93 -13.19
CA ASN A 164 -11.54 -3.70 -14.29
C ASN A 164 -12.99 -4.06 -14.02
N LEU A 165 -13.36 -4.33 -12.76
CA LEU A 165 -14.75 -4.54 -12.38
C LEU A 165 -15.59 -3.30 -12.65
N LEU A 166 -15.09 -2.11 -12.32
CA LEU A 166 -15.78 -0.85 -12.62
C LEU A 166 -15.96 -0.65 -14.14
N ALA A 167 -14.91 -0.87 -14.92
CA ALA A 167 -14.98 -0.77 -16.38
C ALA A 167 -16.01 -1.75 -16.97
N ALA A 168 -15.93 -3.03 -16.57
CA ALA A 168 -16.87 -4.06 -17.00
C ALA A 168 -18.31 -3.74 -16.59
N ALA A 169 -18.53 -3.18 -15.40
CA ALA A 169 -19.86 -2.76 -14.96
C ALA A 169 -20.42 -1.61 -15.79
N ILE A 170 -19.57 -0.66 -16.21
CA ILE A 170 -19.96 0.44 -17.12
C ILE A 170 -20.31 -0.13 -18.50
N ASP A 171 -19.46 -0.98 -19.07
CA ASP A 171 -19.71 -1.57 -20.39
C ASP A 171 -20.96 -2.45 -20.40
N ALA A 172 -21.15 -3.29 -19.38
CA ALA A 172 -22.35 -4.09 -19.22
C ALA A 172 -23.59 -3.22 -19.13
N ARG A 173 -23.52 -2.11 -18.39
CA ARG A 173 -24.63 -1.16 -18.29
C ARG A 173 -24.98 -0.55 -19.65
N ILE A 174 -24.00 -0.02 -20.36
CA ILE A 174 -24.20 0.57 -21.70
C ILE A 174 -24.77 -0.47 -22.66
N PHE A 175 -24.25 -1.69 -22.65
CA PHE A 175 -24.70 -2.78 -23.51
C PHE A 175 -26.17 -3.14 -23.26
N HIS A 176 -26.56 -3.31 -21.99
CA HIS A 176 -27.93 -3.68 -21.65
C HIS A 176 -28.93 -2.54 -21.90
N GLU A 177 -28.54 -1.28 -21.75
CA GLU A 177 -29.42 -0.15 -22.04
C GLU A 177 -29.55 0.14 -23.55
N SER A 178 -28.45 0.10 -24.30
CA SER A 178 -28.46 0.39 -25.73
C SER A 178 -29.19 -0.65 -26.58
N LYS A 179 -29.32 -1.89 -26.06
CA LYS A 179 -29.97 -3.00 -26.76
C LYS A 179 -31.41 -3.26 -26.31
N GLN A 180 -31.98 -2.45 -25.41
CA GLN A 180 -33.39 -2.57 -25.04
C GLN A 180 -34.25 -1.73 -25.98
N PRO A 181 -35.09 -2.34 -26.84
CA PRO A 181 -36.00 -1.61 -27.72
C PRO A 181 -37.27 -1.14 -27.00
N ASP A 182 -37.45 -1.51 -25.74
CA ASP A 182 -38.70 -1.38 -24.98
C ASP A 182 -38.44 -0.66 -23.65
N ASP A 183 -38.96 0.58 -23.57
CA ASP A 183 -38.85 1.44 -22.40
C ASP A 183 -39.47 0.82 -21.15
N GLU A 184 -40.51 -0.02 -21.29
CA GLU A 184 -41.16 -0.68 -20.16
C GLU A 184 -40.23 -1.74 -19.56
N LYS A 185 -39.53 -2.51 -20.40
CA LYS A 185 -38.52 -3.49 -19.96
C LYS A 185 -37.34 -2.79 -19.29
N LEU A 186 -36.87 -1.68 -19.85
CA LEU A 186 -35.82 -0.89 -19.23
C LEU A 186 -36.28 -0.37 -17.86
N PHE A 187 -37.47 0.24 -17.78
CA PHE A 187 -38.04 0.72 -16.52
C PHE A 187 -38.18 -0.40 -15.48
N ASN A 188 -38.65 -1.59 -15.88
CA ASN A 188 -38.74 -2.77 -15.02
C ASN A 188 -37.38 -3.27 -14.52
N ALA A 189 -36.32 -3.18 -15.34
CA ALA A 189 -34.96 -3.50 -14.91
C ALA A 189 -34.35 -2.45 -13.96
N LEU A 190 -34.70 -1.17 -14.16
CA LEU A 190 -34.20 -0.06 -13.34
C LEU A 190 -34.90 0.05 -11.98
N CYS A 191 -36.20 -0.17 -11.97
CA CYS A 191 -37.06 -0.04 -10.81
C CYS A 191 -37.90 -1.32 -10.65
N PRO A 192 -37.30 -2.48 -10.34
CA PRO A 192 -38.04 -3.73 -10.21
C PRO A 192 -39.09 -3.61 -9.11
N ALA A 193 -40.28 -4.16 -9.37
CA ALA A 193 -41.36 -4.18 -8.39
C ALA A 193 -40.98 -5.10 -7.20
N GLY A 194 -41.20 -4.61 -5.98
CA GLY A 194 -41.13 -5.40 -4.77
C GLY A 194 -42.25 -6.45 -4.73
N LYS A 195 -42.19 -7.35 -3.73
CA LYS A 195 -43.25 -8.36 -3.53
C LYS A 195 -44.63 -7.75 -3.27
N ASP A 196 -44.65 -6.50 -2.81
CA ASP A 196 -45.82 -5.67 -2.54
C ASP A 196 -46.22 -4.77 -3.73
N GLY A 197 -45.55 -4.91 -4.88
CA GLY A 197 -45.74 -4.06 -6.06
C GLY A 197 -45.11 -2.67 -5.94
N SER A 198 -44.47 -2.33 -4.82
CA SER A 198 -43.83 -1.03 -4.64
C SER A 198 -42.55 -0.93 -5.47
N ARG A 199 -42.28 0.26 -6.03
CA ARG A 199 -41.02 0.55 -6.72
C ARG A 199 -40.32 1.70 -6.01
N ARG A 200 -39.00 1.72 -6.11
CA ARG A 200 -38.17 2.80 -5.57
C ARG A 200 -37.03 3.14 -6.51
N PHE A 201 -36.75 4.43 -6.67
CA PHE A 201 -35.50 4.86 -7.30
C PHE A 201 -34.33 4.51 -6.39
N SER A 202 -33.21 4.09 -6.99
CA SER A 202 -31.98 3.90 -6.24
C SER A 202 -31.44 5.24 -5.72
N PRO A 203 -30.59 5.25 -4.67
CA PRO A 203 -29.99 6.49 -4.18
C PRO A 203 -29.23 7.28 -5.26
N SER A 204 -28.63 6.61 -6.24
CA SER A 204 -27.95 7.27 -7.37
C SER A 204 -28.92 7.93 -8.34
N MET A 205 -30.07 7.30 -8.62
CA MET A 205 -31.13 7.89 -9.44
C MET A 205 -31.71 9.14 -8.78
N LEU A 206 -32.00 9.10 -7.47
CA LEU A 206 -32.51 10.27 -6.73
C LEU A 206 -31.52 11.46 -6.78
N ARG A 207 -30.22 11.20 -6.60
CA ARG A 207 -29.18 12.23 -6.76
C ARG A 207 -29.16 12.83 -8.17
N ARG A 208 -29.36 11.99 -9.20
CA ARG A 208 -29.42 12.45 -10.60
C ARG A 208 -30.66 13.27 -10.88
N LEU A 209 -31.83 12.86 -10.38
CA LEU A 209 -33.08 13.61 -10.49
C LEU A 209 -32.95 15.01 -9.88
N LYS A 210 -32.40 15.11 -8.67
CA LYS A 210 -32.09 16.40 -8.02
C LYS A 210 -31.16 17.28 -8.86
N ARG A 211 -30.12 16.70 -9.45
CA ARG A 211 -29.17 17.44 -10.31
C ARG A 211 -29.83 17.92 -11.61
N LEU A 212 -30.83 17.20 -12.11
CA LEU A 212 -31.56 17.55 -13.32
C LEU A 212 -32.79 18.43 -13.06
N GLY A 213 -33.08 18.81 -11.80
CA GLY A 213 -34.26 19.58 -11.45
C GLY A 213 -35.58 18.82 -11.64
N ILE A 214 -35.55 17.49 -11.51
CA ILE A 214 -36.74 16.64 -11.63
C ILE A 214 -37.24 16.28 -10.24
N ASP A 215 -38.43 16.76 -9.89
CA ASP A 215 -39.03 16.57 -8.56
C ASP A 215 -39.83 15.26 -8.41
N LYS A 216 -40.05 14.52 -9.51
CA LYS A 216 -40.74 13.23 -9.48
C LYS A 216 -39.83 12.16 -8.87
N THR A 217 -40.02 11.85 -7.59
CA THR A 217 -39.23 10.85 -6.85
C THR A 217 -39.95 9.51 -6.64
N ASN A 218 -41.22 9.40 -7.05
CA ASN A 218 -41.97 8.15 -7.05
C ASN A 218 -41.96 7.50 -8.45
N PRO A 219 -41.39 6.29 -8.60
CA PRO A 219 -41.43 5.56 -9.86
C PRO A 219 -42.78 4.91 -10.20
N ASN A 220 -43.70 4.73 -9.23
CA ASN A 220 -45.04 4.21 -9.50
C ASN A 220 -45.97 5.23 -10.17
#